data_AF-A0A9X4HBS4-F1
#
_entry.id   AF-A0A9X4HBS4-F1
#
_cell.length_a   1.000
_cell.length_b   1.000
_cell.length_c   1.000
_cell.angle_alpha   90.00
_cell.angle_beta   90.00
_cell.angle_gamma   90.00
#
_symmetry.space_group_name_H-M   'P 1'
#
loop_
_entity.id
_entity.type
_entity.pdbx_description
1 polymer ?
#
loop_
_entity_poly.entity_id
_entity_poly.type
_entity_poly.pdbx_seq_one_letter_code
_entity_poly.pdbx_strand_id
1 'polypeptide(L)' 'MENTFAIGTQTQLSNEMWRAEFLATLDEGDLTHESFMFIKSNRYAGDSEDEVLEGYSQWCKEQGYEF' A
#
# COMPACT_ATOMS: atom_id res chain seq x y z
N MET A 1 -13.25 13.57 17.22
CA MET A 1 -12.00 13.84 16.49
C MET A 1 -11.68 12.58 15.75
N GLU A 2 -12.09 12.51 14.49
CA GLU A 2 -11.67 11.41 13.62
C GLU A 2 -10.17 11.58 13.41
N ASN A 3 -9.37 10.69 14.01
CA ASN A 3 -7.97 10.56 13.66
C ASN A 3 -7.97 10.03 12.22
N THR A 4 -7.96 10.93 11.25
CA THR A 4 -7.62 10.60 9.87
C THR A 4 -6.18 10.13 9.90
N PHE A 5 -5.97 8.84 10.12
CA PHE A 5 -4.71 8.21 9.78
C PHE A 5 -4.50 8.53 8.31
N ALA A 6 -3.50 9.34 7.99
CA ALA A 6 -3.08 9.55 6.61
C ALA A 6 -2.43 8.24 6.16
N ILE A 7 -3.25 7.26 5.78
CA ILE A 7 -2.76 5.97 5.32
C ILE A 7 -2.21 6.18 3.93
N GLY A 8 -0.88 6.18 3.88
CA GLY A 8 -0.17 6.30 2.64
C GLY A 8 -0.02 7.72 2.10
N THR A 9 0.61 7.81 0.94
CA THR A 9 1.01 9.05 0.28
C THR A 9 0.40 9.09 -1.11
N GLN A 10 -0.13 10.26 -1.51
CA GLN A 10 -0.66 10.43 -2.87
C GLN A 10 0.46 10.22 -3.89
N THR A 11 0.20 9.39 -4.90
CA THR A 11 1.20 9.08 -5.93
C THR A 11 1.50 10.28 -6.81
N GLN A 12 2.76 10.35 -7.27
CA GLN A 12 3.22 11.26 -8.31
C GLN A 12 3.46 10.54 -9.64
N LEU A 13 3.21 9.23 -9.68
CA LEU A 13 3.42 8.41 -10.85
C LEU A 13 2.28 8.60 -11.86
N SER A 14 2.61 8.47 -13.13
CA SER A 14 1.58 8.27 -14.17
C SER A 14 0.93 6.89 -14.00
N ASN A 15 -0.27 6.72 -14.55
CA ASN A 15 -0.98 5.44 -14.49
C ASN A 15 -0.19 4.27 -15.08
N GLU A 16 0.57 4.50 -16.15
CA GLU A 16 1.39 3.45 -16.78
C GLU A 16 2.58 3.07 -15.91
N MET A 17 3.28 4.06 -15.35
CA MET A 17 4.42 3.82 -14.45
C MET A 17 3.98 3.10 -13.20
N TRP A 18 2.90 3.54 -12.57
CA TRP A 18 2.40 2.91 -11.35
C TRP A 18 2.04 1.44 -11.57
N ARG A 19 1.37 1.11 -12.69
CA ARG A 19 1.04 -0.28 -13.02
C ARG A 19 2.28 -1.12 -13.22
N ALA A 20 3.26 -0.60 -13.97
CA ALA A 20 4.51 -1.30 -14.21
C ALA A 20 5.28 -1.55 -12.90
N GLU A 21 5.39 -0.53 -12.05
CA GLU A 21 6.08 -0.61 -10.77
C GLU A 21 5.32 -1.51 -9.78
N PHE A 22 3.99 -1.43 -9.71
CA PHE A 22 3.18 -2.30 -8.86
C PHE A 22 3.34 -3.77 -9.26
N LEU A 23 3.25 -4.09 -10.55
CA LEU A 23 3.45 -5.45 -11.05
C LEU A 23 4.86 -5.99 -10.72
N ALA A 24 5.86 -5.12 -10.67
CA ALA A 24 7.22 -5.51 -10.28
C ALA A 24 7.36 -5.85 -8.78
N THR A 25 6.39 -5.48 -7.94
CA THR A 25 6.37 -5.85 -6.51
C THR A 25 5.70 -7.20 -6.24
N LEU A 26 5.00 -7.77 -7.22
CA LEU A 26 4.28 -9.03 -7.06
C LEU A 26 5.24 -10.22 -7.17
N ASP A 27 4.97 -11.27 -6.41
CA ASP A 27 5.66 -12.56 -6.53
C ASP A 27 4.65 -13.61 -7.02
N GLU A 28 4.88 -14.17 -8.21
CA GLU A 28 3.94 -15.09 -8.90
C GLU A 28 2.49 -14.57 -9.03
N GLY A 29 2.28 -13.26 -8.92
CA GLY A 29 0.96 -12.62 -8.96
C GLY A 29 0.32 -12.37 -7.59
N ASP A 30 0.97 -12.79 -6.51
CA ASP A 30 0.54 -12.56 -5.13
C ASP A 30 1.11 -11.25 -4.56
N LEU A 31 0.35 -10.64 -3.65
CA LEU A 31 0.78 -9.45 -2.92
C LEU A 31 1.88 -9.79 -1.93
N THR A 32 2.99 -9.07 -2.01
CA THR A 32 4.13 -9.18 -1.09
C THR A 32 4.14 -8.02 -0.11
N HIS A 33 5.03 -8.06 0.89
CA HIS A 33 5.30 -6.91 1.75
C HIS A 33 5.66 -5.66 0.94
N GLU A 34 6.47 -5.82 -0.11
CA GLU A 34 6.84 -4.71 -1.01
C GLU A 34 5.64 -4.15 -1.75
N SER A 35 4.66 -5.00 -2.13
CA SER A 35 3.40 -4.54 -2.73
C SER A 35 2.62 -3.63 -1.79
N PHE A 36 2.49 -3.99 -0.51
CA PHE A 36 1.80 -3.14 0.47
C PHE A 36 2.56 -1.83 0.74
N MET A 37 3.89 -1.88 0.82
CA MET A 37 4.72 -0.68 0.95
C MET A 37 4.57 0.23 -0.28
N PHE A 38 4.51 -0.35 -1.48
CA PHE A 38 4.29 0.40 -2.71
C PHE A 38 2.92 1.07 -2.74
N ILE A 39 1.84 0.33 -2.44
CA ILE A 39 0.48 0.89 -2.38
C ILE A 39 0.42 2.01 -1.34
N LYS A 40 0.97 1.79 -0.13
CA LYS A 40 1.09 2.81 0.90
C LYS A 40 1.80 4.06 0.35
N SER A 41 2.89 3.94 -0.37
CA SER A 41 3.62 5.10 -0.90
C SER A 41 3.00 5.74 -2.15
N ASN A 42 2.06 5.08 -2.82
CA ASN A 42 1.54 5.48 -4.12
C ASN A 42 0.00 5.39 -4.22
N ARG A 43 -0.72 6.06 -3.34
CA ARG A 43 -2.20 6.07 -3.32
C ARG A 43 -2.79 6.91 -4.45
N TYR A 44 -3.92 6.46 -5.01
CA TYR A 44 -4.78 7.28 -5.87
C TYR A 44 -6.02 7.74 -5.09
N ALA A 45 -6.62 8.85 -5.51
CA ALA A 45 -7.87 9.32 -4.90
C ALA A 45 -8.99 8.28 -5.12
N GLY A 46 -9.47 7.68 -4.03
CA GLY A 46 -10.54 6.69 -4.06
C GLY A 46 -10.12 5.29 -4.50
N ASP A 47 -8.85 4.90 -4.32
CA ASP A 47 -8.40 3.52 -4.58
C ASP A 47 -8.97 2.48 -3.60
N SER A 48 -9.61 2.92 -2.51
CA SER A 48 -10.29 2.07 -1.51
C SER A 48 -9.37 1.06 -0.79
N GLU A 49 -8.06 1.32 -0.76
CA GLU A 49 -7.07 0.43 -0.12
C GLU A 49 -6.92 0.64 1.39
N ASP A 50 -7.71 1.53 2.01
CA ASP A 50 -7.56 1.89 3.43
C ASP A 50 -7.72 0.67 4.35
N GLU A 51 -8.81 -0.10 4.22
CA GLU A 51 -9.07 -1.28 5.07
C GLU A 51 -7.98 -2.36 4.90
N VAL A 52 -7.49 -2.53 3.67
CA VAL A 52 -6.44 -3.49 3.33
C VAL A 52 -5.12 -3.09 4.00
N LEU A 53 -4.73 -1.82 3.90
CA LEU A 53 -3.52 -1.29 4.51
C LEU A 53 -3.61 -1.25 6.04
N GLU A 54 -4.78 -0.98 6.62
CA GLU A 54 -5.00 -1.06 8.06
C GLU A 54 -4.84 -2.49 8.57
N GLY A 55 -5.48 -3.46 7.90
CA GLY A 55 -5.38 -4.87 8.25
C GLY A 55 -3.93 -5.37 8.17
N TYR A 56 -3.22 -5.00 7.11
CA TYR A 56 -1.82 -5.40 6.94
C TYR A 56 -0.88 -4.71 7.94
N SER A 57 -1.09 -3.42 8.22
CA SER A 57 -0.37 -2.68 9.26
C SER A 57 -0.48 -3.36 10.63
N GLN A 58 -1.69 -3.79 11.00
CA GLN A 58 -1.93 -4.52 12.24
C GLN A 58 -1.21 -5.87 12.26
N TRP A 59 -1.23 -6.61 11.14
CA TRP A 59 -0.48 -7.87 11.01
C TRP A 59 1.04 -7.65 11.16
N CYS A 60 1.61 -6.65 10.49
CA CYS A 60 3.04 -6.30 10.61
C CYS A 60 3.42 -6.04 12.07
N LYS A 61 2.61 -5.27 12.80
CA LYS A 61 2.81 -5.00 14.22
C LYS A 61 2.81 -6.26 15.07
N GLU A 62 1.91 -7.20 14.80
CA GLU A 62 1.82 -8.48 15.52
C GLU A 62 3.02 -9.40 15.26
N GLN A 63 3.60 -9.31 14.06
CA GLN A 63 4.80 -10.07 13.68
C GLN A 63 6.12 -9.36 14.02
N GLY A 64 6.07 -8.10 14.47
CA GLY A 64 7.26 -7.28 14.75
C GLY A 64 7.95 -6.72 13.50
N TYR A 65 7.23 -6.61 12.38
CA TYR A 65 7.70 -5.96 11.17
C TYR A 65 7.37 -4.46 11.16
N GLU A 66 8.22 -3.69 10.49
CA GLU A 66 7.95 -2.29 10.19
C GLU A 66 6.93 -2.18 9.05
N PHE A 67 6.05 -1.19 9.15
CA PHE A 67 5.08 -0.88 8.09
C PHE A 67 4.95 0.62 7.86
#